data_AF-A0A368X520-F1
#
_entry.id   AF-A0A368X520-F1
#
_cell.length_a   1.000
_cell.length_b   1.000
_cell.length_c   1.000
_cell.angle_alpha   90.00
_cell.angle_beta   90.00
_cell.angle_gamma   90.00
#
_symmetry.space_group_name_H-M   'P 1'
#
loop_
_entity.id
_entity.type
_entity.pdbx_description
1 polymer ?
#
loop_
_entity_poly.entity_id
_entity_poly.type
_entity_poly.pdbx_seq_one_letter_code
_entity_poly.pdbx_strand_id
1 'polypeptide(L)'
;MNNTLRTILAATLLAAGAAQAQVTVQDAWVRATVPQQKGTGAFMQLRSAKDVRLVSASSPSAPIVEVHEMALQDNVMRMRHVPGLELPAGKTVELKPGGYHVMLMDLPAQVKAGDTVPLTLVFEGKDGQRESVQVQAPVRAVNASAAPAQHKH
;
A
#
# COMPACT_ATOMS: atom_id res chain seq x y z
N MET A 1 -37.01 -60.32 -4.20
CA MET A 1 -37.45 -58.92 -4.00
C MET A 1 -36.40 -58.20 -3.16
N ASN A 2 -35.93 -57.06 -3.70
CA ASN A 2 -35.32 -55.92 -3.01
C ASN A 2 -33.79 -55.86 -2.78
N ASN A 3 -33.12 -55.42 -3.86
CA ASN A 3 -32.09 -54.38 -3.96
C ASN A 3 -31.60 -53.69 -2.66
N THR A 4 -30.29 -53.73 -2.45
CA THR A 4 -29.52 -52.66 -1.79
C THR A 4 -28.13 -52.58 -2.41
N LEU A 5 -27.97 -51.78 -3.48
CA LEU A 5 -26.65 -51.40 -3.99
C LEU A 5 -26.34 -49.94 -3.67
N ARG A 6 -25.16 -49.79 -3.07
CA ARG A 6 -24.60 -48.63 -2.37
C ARG A 6 -24.33 -47.45 -3.31
N THR A 7 -24.85 -46.28 -2.97
CA THR A 7 -24.44 -45.00 -3.58
C THR A 7 -23.18 -44.51 -2.88
N ILE A 8 -22.03 -44.54 -3.55
CA ILE A 8 -20.78 -43.94 -3.05
C ILE A 8 -20.82 -42.44 -3.39
N LEU A 9 -21.00 -41.61 -2.37
CA LEU A 9 -20.91 -40.15 -2.48
C LEU A 9 -19.42 -39.75 -2.45
N ALA A 10 -18.84 -39.49 -3.62
CA ALA A 10 -17.48 -38.96 -3.70
C ALA A 10 -17.50 -37.48 -3.26
N ALA A 11 -17.03 -37.22 -2.05
CA ALA A 11 -16.79 -35.87 -1.55
C ALA A 11 -15.51 -35.31 -2.18
N THR A 12 -15.65 -34.51 -3.23
CA THR A 12 -14.56 -33.69 -3.76
C THR A 12 -14.24 -32.57 -2.79
N LEU A 13 -13.17 -32.74 -2.01
CA LEU A 13 -12.55 -31.66 -1.24
C LEU A 13 -12.03 -30.60 -2.23
N LEU A 14 -12.73 -29.47 -2.36
CA LEU A 14 -12.14 -28.26 -2.91
C LEU A 14 -11.10 -27.76 -1.89
N ALA A 15 -9.83 -28.09 -2.13
CA ALA A 15 -8.73 -27.40 -1.48
C ALA A 15 -8.71 -25.95 -1.99
N ALA A 16 -9.36 -25.06 -1.24
CA ALA A 16 -9.20 -23.63 -1.41
C ALA A 16 -7.73 -23.30 -1.11
N GLY A 17 -6.92 -23.18 -2.16
CA GLY A 17 -5.55 -22.71 -2.04
C GLY A 17 -5.58 -21.32 -1.40
N ALA A 18 -5.09 -21.22 -0.17
CA ALA A 18 -4.80 -19.94 0.44
C ALA A 18 -3.76 -19.26 -0.45
N ALA A 19 -4.20 -18.32 -1.27
CA ALA A 19 -3.31 -17.41 -1.96
C ALA A 19 -2.57 -16.62 -0.87
N GLN A 20 -1.38 -17.08 -0.50
CA GLN A 20 -0.52 -16.30 0.36
C GLN A 20 -0.23 -14.99 -0.37
N ALA A 21 -0.45 -13.88 0.33
CA ALA A 21 -0.18 -12.57 -0.23
C ALA A 21 1.25 -12.53 -0.78
N GLN A 22 1.42 -12.32 -2.09
CA GLN A 22 2.74 -12.34 -2.73
C GLN A 22 3.57 -11.13 -2.33
N VAL A 23 2.91 -10.07 -1.84
CA VAL A 23 3.53 -8.83 -1.39
C VAL A 23 3.48 -8.72 0.12
N THR A 24 4.66 -8.51 0.71
CA THR A 24 4.82 -8.16 2.11
C THR A 24 4.92 -6.65 2.27
N VAL A 25 4.19 -6.12 3.25
CA VAL A 25 4.22 -4.71 3.65
C VAL A 25 4.80 -4.63 5.05
N GLN A 26 5.82 -3.82 5.22
CA GLN A 26 6.51 -3.63 6.50
C GLN A 26 6.60 -2.15 6.85
N ASP A 27 6.68 -1.86 8.15
CA ASP A 27 6.82 -0.51 8.69
C ASP A 27 5.84 0.51 8.10
N ALA A 28 4.59 0.09 7.85
CA ALA A 28 3.59 1.01 7.34
C ALA A 28 3.26 2.08 8.39
N TRP A 29 3.19 3.35 7.97
CA TRP A 29 2.76 4.46 8.81
C TRP A 29 2.24 5.63 7.98
N VAL A 30 1.42 6.46 8.60
CA VAL A 30 0.89 7.70 7.99
C VAL A 30 1.40 8.90 8.76
N ARG A 31 1.75 9.98 8.08
CA ARG A 31 2.10 11.23 8.75
C ARG A 31 0.85 11.91 9.30
N ALA A 32 0.90 12.32 10.56
CA ALA A 32 -0.16 13.13 11.16
C ALA A 32 -0.31 14.46 10.40
N THR A 33 -1.52 15.01 10.39
CA THR A 33 -1.82 16.31 9.80
C THR A 33 -2.00 17.37 10.88
N VAL A 34 -1.67 18.62 10.55
CA VAL A 34 -2.11 19.78 11.34
C VAL A 34 -3.58 20.09 11.04
N PRO A 35 -4.28 20.85 11.90
CA PRO A 35 -5.62 21.35 11.57
C PRO A 35 -5.64 22.00 10.17
N GLN A 36 -6.79 21.88 9.48
CA GLN A 36 -7.02 22.36 8.10
C GLN A 36 -6.20 21.72 6.97
N GLN A 37 -5.13 20.95 7.23
CA GLN A 37 -4.39 20.26 6.18
C GLN A 37 -5.24 19.18 5.52
N LYS A 38 -5.32 19.22 4.18
CA LYS A 38 -6.20 18.36 3.37
C LYS A 38 -5.54 17.14 2.73
N GLY A 39 -4.24 16.97 2.89
CA GLY A 39 -3.57 15.77 2.38
C GLY A 39 -2.44 15.29 3.28
N THR A 40 -2.09 14.02 3.18
CA THR A 40 -0.98 13.41 3.92
C THR A 40 -0.36 12.23 3.16
N GLY A 41 0.88 11.90 3.52
CA GLY A 41 1.60 10.76 2.97
C GLY A 41 1.54 9.54 3.90
N ALA A 42 1.33 8.37 3.29
CA ALA A 42 1.57 7.06 3.86
C ALA A 42 2.85 6.46 3.29
N PHE A 43 3.62 5.82 4.17
CA PHE A 43 4.98 5.34 3.98
C PHE A 43 5.06 3.90 4.46
N MET A 44 5.88 3.10 3.79
CA MET A 44 6.01 1.66 4.05
C MET A 44 7.16 1.07 3.24
N GLN A 45 7.58 -0.14 3.59
CA GLN A 45 8.46 -0.96 2.77
C GLN A 45 7.64 -2.05 2.09
N LEU A 46 7.76 -2.15 0.78
CA LEU A 46 7.07 -3.17 -0.02
C LEU A 46 8.09 -4.16 -0.57
N ARG A 47 7.80 -5.46 -0.44
CA ARG A 47 8.64 -6.51 -1.03
C ARG A 47 7.78 -7.64 -1.56
N SER A 48 8.04 -8.05 -2.79
CA SER A 48 7.36 -9.17 -3.45
C SER A 48 8.35 -10.27 -3.80
N ALA A 49 7.89 -11.53 -3.82
CA ALA A 49 8.67 -12.65 -4.34
C ALA A 49 8.70 -12.70 -5.88
N LYS A 50 7.80 -11.97 -6.55
CA LYS A 50 7.66 -11.89 -8.00
C LYS A 50 7.68 -10.44 -8.47
N ASP A 51 7.93 -10.23 -9.75
CA ASP A 51 7.76 -8.91 -10.36
C ASP A 51 6.27 -8.55 -10.37
N VAL A 52 5.92 -7.48 -9.66
CA VAL A 52 4.55 -6.96 -9.58
C VAL A 52 4.60 -5.44 -9.64
N ARG A 53 3.47 -4.81 -9.93
CA ARG A 53 3.32 -3.36 -9.96
C ARG A 53 2.21 -2.95 -9.00
N LEU A 54 2.48 -2.01 -8.11
CA LEU A 54 1.43 -1.32 -7.35
C LEU A 54 0.68 -0.41 -8.33
N VAL A 55 -0.58 -0.74 -8.63
CA VAL A 55 -1.39 -0.04 -9.64
C VAL A 55 -2.47 0.85 -9.04
N SER A 56 -2.84 0.63 -7.78
CA SER A 56 -3.84 1.44 -7.09
C SER A 56 -3.67 1.36 -5.58
N ALA A 57 -4.08 2.42 -4.90
CA ALA A 57 -4.25 2.46 -3.46
C ALA A 57 -5.60 3.12 -3.14
N SER A 58 -6.23 2.72 -2.04
CA SER A 58 -7.48 3.31 -1.57
C SER A 58 -7.58 3.30 -0.05
N SER A 59 -8.43 4.15 0.50
CA SER A 59 -8.69 4.25 1.92
C SER A 59 -10.09 4.80 2.17
N PRO A 60 -10.85 4.29 3.16
CA PRO A 60 -12.07 4.96 3.59
C PRO A 60 -11.79 6.32 4.28
N SER A 61 -10.54 6.62 4.64
CA SER A 61 -10.17 7.88 5.31
C SER A 61 -10.03 9.07 4.36
N ALA A 62 -9.94 8.83 3.04
CA ALA A 62 -9.74 9.88 2.04
C ALA A 62 -10.43 9.51 0.72
N PRO A 63 -11.13 10.45 0.06
CA PRO A 63 -11.79 10.16 -1.21
C PRO A 63 -10.80 9.94 -2.37
N ILE A 64 -9.60 10.52 -2.28
CA ILE A 64 -8.57 10.38 -3.31
C ILE A 64 -7.30 9.83 -2.68
N VAL A 65 -6.80 8.73 -3.24
CA VAL A 65 -5.57 8.06 -2.82
C VAL A 65 -4.74 7.69 -4.05
N GLU A 66 -3.51 8.17 -4.10
CA GLU A 66 -2.65 8.10 -5.28
C GLU A 66 -1.23 7.71 -4.90
N VAL A 67 -0.46 7.15 -5.83
CA VAL A 67 0.99 6.91 -5.62
C VAL A 67 1.76 8.08 -6.19
N HIS A 68 2.55 8.75 -5.38
CA HIS A 68 3.32 9.93 -5.77
C HIS A 68 4.81 9.67 -5.64
N GLU A 69 5.60 10.38 -6.42
CA GLU A 69 7.05 10.45 -6.31
C GLU A 69 7.50 11.90 -6.11
N MET A 70 8.69 12.05 -5.53
CA MET A 70 9.37 13.33 -5.45
C MET A 70 10.42 13.38 -6.56
N ALA A 71 10.19 14.20 -7.58
CA ALA A 71 11.09 14.35 -8.72
C ALA A 71 11.69 15.76 -8.75
N LEU A 72 12.97 15.87 -9.12
CA LEU A 72 13.60 17.16 -9.40
C LEU A 72 13.15 17.63 -10.78
N GLN A 73 12.44 18.75 -10.82
CA GLN A 73 12.03 19.40 -12.05
C GLN A 73 12.35 20.89 -11.95
N ASP A 74 13.09 21.41 -12.92
CA ASP A 74 13.51 22.82 -12.96
C ASP A 74 14.22 23.27 -11.67
N ASN A 75 15.11 22.42 -11.15
CA ASN A 75 15.83 22.64 -9.88
C ASN A 75 14.93 22.71 -8.63
N VAL A 76 13.65 22.34 -8.75
CA VAL A 76 12.67 22.30 -7.65
C VAL A 76 12.19 20.86 -7.45
N MET A 77 12.18 20.39 -6.20
CA MET A 77 11.58 19.11 -5.86
C MET A 77 10.05 19.22 -5.94
N ARG A 78 9.42 18.46 -6.82
CA ARG A 78 7.95 18.44 -7.01
C ARG A 78 7.38 17.06 -6.72
N MET A 79 6.20 17.04 -6.11
CA MET A 79 5.37 15.84 -6.01
C MET A 79 4.70 15.59 -7.35
N ARG A 80 4.74 14.34 -7.83
CA ARG A 80 4.10 13.93 -9.07
C ARG A 80 3.41 12.58 -8.89
N HIS A 81 2.14 12.51 -9.28
CA HIS A 81 1.41 11.25 -9.38
C HIS A 81 2.07 10.32 -10.41
N VAL A 82 2.26 9.06 -10.03
CA VAL A 82 2.69 7.99 -10.93
C VAL A 82 1.56 6.97 -11.10
N PRO A 83 1.28 6.51 -12.34
CA PRO A 83 0.20 5.54 -12.61
C PRO A 83 0.50 4.14 -12.05
N GLY A 84 1.62 3.95 -11.37
CA GLY A 84 1.97 2.76 -10.64
C GLY A 84 3.45 2.71 -10.30
N LEU A 85 3.79 1.82 -9.38
CA LEU A 85 5.14 1.65 -8.87
C LEU A 85 5.58 0.20 -9.07
N GLU A 86 6.69 0.01 -9.76
CA GLU A 86 7.27 -1.30 -10.01
C GLU A 86 7.91 -1.87 -8.75
N LEU A 87 7.63 -3.14 -8.44
CA LEU A 87 8.24 -3.91 -7.36
C LEU A 87 8.99 -5.10 -7.99
N PRO A 88 10.29 -4.95 -8.27
CA PRO A 88 11.10 -6.06 -8.77
C PRO A 88 11.17 -7.22 -7.76
N ALA A 89 11.15 -8.45 -8.27
CA ALA A 89 11.19 -9.65 -7.45
C ALA A 89 12.36 -9.64 -6.47
N GLY A 90 12.07 -9.93 -5.20
CA GLY A 90 13.06 -10.06 -4.14
C GLY A 90 13.66 -8.75 -3.65
N LYS A 91 13.33 -7.60 -4.25
CA LYS A 91 13.80 -6.28 -3.84
C LYS A 91 12.79 -5.60 -2.93
N THR A 92 13.32 -4.87 -1.95
CA THR A 92 12.50 -3.97 -1.14
C THR A 92 12.41 -2.62 -1.85
N VAL A 93 11.20 -2.13 -2.06
CA VAL A 93 10.89 -0.79 -2.54
C VAL A 93 10.41 0.03 -1.35
N GLU A 94 11.12 1.12 -1.05
CA GLU A 94 10.79 2.00 0.06
C GLU A 94 9.89 3.16 -0.39
N LEU A 95 8.74 3.28 0.25
CA LEU A 95 7.93 4.49 0.23
C LEU A 95 8.28 5.30 1.48
N LYS A 96 8.96 6.44 1.29
CA LYS A 96 9.52 7.26 2.37
C LYS A 96 9.41 8.76 2.09
N PRO A 97 9.48 9.61 3.12
CA PRO A 97 9.54 11.06 2.92
C PRO A 97 10.67 11.44 1.96
N GLY A 98 10.38 12.28 0.96
CA GLY A 98 11.35 12.67 -0.06
C GLY A 98 11.52 11.68 -1.22
N GLY A 99 10.77 10.57 -1.25
CA GLY A 99 10.75 9.59 -2.36
C GLY A 99 9.32 9.22 -2.74
N TYR A 100 9.11 7.95 -3.10
CA TYR A 100 7.77 7.42 -3.34
C TYR A 100 6.91 7.45 -2.06
N HIS A 101 5.62 7.70 -2.19
CA HIS A 101 4.66 7.63 -1.10
C HIS A 101 3.23 7.46 -1.61
N VAL A 102 2.36 6.93 -0.77
CA VAL A 102 0.91 6.92 -1.05
C VAL A 102 0.33 8.22 -0.50
N MET A 103 -0.15 9.09 -1.37
CA MET A 103 -0.75 10.38 -1.03
C MET A 103 -2.26 10.21 -0.81
N LEU A 104 -2.74 10.60 0.36
CA LEU A 104 -4.17 10.73 0.68
C LEU A 104 -4.54 12.20 0.54
N MET A 105 -5.58 12.52 -0.23
CA MET A 105 -6.02 13.90 -0.49
C MET A 105 -7.50 14.11 -0.15
N ASP A 106 -7.91 15.37 -0.08
CA ASP A 106 -9.25 15.81 0.29
C ASP A 106 -9.76 15.19 1.60
N LEU A 107 -8.85 15.13 2.59
CA LEU A 107 -9.15 14.59 3.91
C LEU A 107 -10.37 15.30 4.53
N PRO A 108 -11.43 14.56 4.90
CA PRO A 108 -12.64 15.14 5.48
C PRO A 108 -12.38 15.64 6.91
N ALA A 109 -11.44 15.03 7.62
CA ALA A 109 -11.05 15.36 8.99
C ALA A 109 -9.52 15.30 9.18
N GLN A 110 -9.05 15.85 10.30
CA GLN A 110 -7.65 15.76 10.69
C GLN A 110 -7.26 14.30 10.99
N VAL A 111 -6.07 13.89 10.55
CA VAL A 111 -5.46 12.58 10.86
C VAL A 111 -4.48 12.78 12.01
N LYS A 112 -4.79 12.28 13.21
CA LYS A 112 -4.05 12.60 14.44
C LYS A 112 -3.07 11.49 14.79
N ALA A 113 -1.95 11.85 15.42
CA ALA A 113 -1.01 10.85 15.93
C ALA A 113 -1.70 9.92 16.94
N GLY A 114 -1.44 8.62 16.82
CA GLY A 114 -2.13 7.58 17.60
C GLY A 114 -3.35 6.98 16.89
N ASP A 115 -3.89 7.64 15.86
CA ASP A 115 -4.91 7.02 15.00
C ASP A 115 -4.30 5.89 14.14
N THR A 116 -5.15 5.11 13.51
CA THR A 116 -4.77 4.12 12.49
C THR A 116 -5.56 4.37 11.22
N VAL A 117 -4.86 4.47 10.10
CA VAL A 117 -5.46 4.65 8.78
C VAL A 117 -5.44 3.31 8.03
N PRO A 118 -6.61 2.75 7.70
CA PRO A 118 -6.70 1.57 6.83
C PRO A 118 -6.38 1.95 5.38
N LEU A 119 -5.54 1.16 4.73
CA LEU A 119 -5.19 1.27 3.31
C LEU A 119 -5.46 -0.06 2.63
N THR A 120 -5.91 -0.02 1.38
CA THR A 120 -5.92 -1.18 0.48
C THR A 120 -5.00 -0.87 -0.68
N LEU A 121 -4.01 -1.74 -0.91
CA LEU A 121 -3.04 -1.64 -1.99
C LEU A 121 -3.36 -2.73 -3.02
N VAL A 122 -3.44 -2.36 -4.29
CA VAL A 122 -3.71 -3.31 -5.38
C VAL A 122 -2.44 -3.49 -6.20
N PHE A 123 -1.94 -4.71 -6.23
CA PHE A 123 -0.78 -5.12 -7.00
C PHE A 123 -1.23 -5.92 -8.22
N GLU A 124 -0.56 -5.71 -9.34
CA GLU A 124 -0.79 -6.43 -10.59
C GLU A 124 0.48 -7.19 -10.98
N GLY A 125 0.36 -8.49 -11.21
CA GLY A 125 1.43 -9.33 -11.72
C GLY A 125 1.59 -9.21 -13.24
N LYS A 126 2.68 -9.77 -13.78
CA LYS A 126 2.93 -9.84 -15.23
C LYS A 126 1.87 -10.65 -16.01
N ASP A 127 1.14 -11.51 -15.30
CA ASP A 127 0.00 -12.29 -15.82
C ASP A 127 -1.33 -11.52 -15.80
N GLY A 128 -1.32 -10.25 -15.36
CA GLY A 128 -2.51 -9.41 -15.22
C GLY A 128 -3.36 -9.76 -13.99
N GLN A 129 -2.95 -10.73 -13.17
CA GLN A 129 -3.66 -11.06 -11.94
C GLN A 129 -3.49 -9.95 -10.92
N ARG A 130 -4.57 -9.60 -10.23
CA ARG A 130 -4.57 -8.54 -9.21
C ARG A 130 -4.72 -9.11 -7.81
N GLU A 131 -3.89 -8.61 -6.92
CA GLU A 131 -3.90 -8.93 -5.49
C GLU A 131 -4.17 -7.66 -4.69
N SER A 132 -5.11 -7.73 -3.74
CA SER A 132 -5.37 -6.64 -2.80
C SER A 132 -4.78 -6.96 -1.44
N VAL A 133 -3.94 -6.06 -0.93
CA VAL A 133 -3.32 -6.15 0.40
C VAL A 133 -3.88 -5.05 1.28
N GLN A 134 -4.49 -5.45 2.40
CA GLN A 134 -4.98 -4.53 3.42
C GLN A 134 -3.87 -4.20 4.42
N VAL A 135 -3.73 -2.93 4.76
CA VAL A 135 -2.67 -2.41 5.63
C VAL A 135 -3.28 -1.50 6.68
N GLN A 136 -3.00 -1.78 7.94
CA GLN A 136 -3.36 -0.91 9.06
C GLN A 136 -2.16 -0.02 9.38
N ALA A 137 -2.15 1.22 8.90
CA ALA A 137 -1.01 2.11 9.03
C ALA A 137 -1.18 3.04 10.24
N PRO A 138 -0.42 2.87 11.35
CA PRO A 138 -0.45 3.78 12.48
C PRO A 138 0.01 5.19 12.09
N VAL A 139 -0.64 6.20 12.67
CA VAL A 139 -0.31 7.60 12.42
C VAL A 139 0.80 8.07 13.36
N ARG A 140 1.89 8.60 12.79
CA ARG A 140 3.05 9.14 13.53
C ARG A 140 3.08 10.65 13.45
N ALA A 141 3.57 11.28 14.52
CA ALA A 141 3.68 12.73 14.61
C ALA A 141 4.58 13.32 13.49
N VAL A 142 4.29 14.56 13.08
CA VAL A 142 4.99 15.29 12.02
C VAL A 142 6.50 15.42 12.22
N ASN A 143 6.98 15.26 13.46
CA ASN A 143 8.38 15.41 13.89
C ASN A 143 9.14 14.07 13.99
N ALA A 144 8.48 12.92 13.82
CA ALA A 144 9.09 11.62 14.08
C ALA A 144 10.02 11.12 12.95
N SER A 145 10.05 11.78 11.78
CA SER A 145 10.79 11.29 10.60
C SER A 145 11.55 12.37 9.83
N ALA A 146 11.78 13.54 10.41
CA ALA A 146 12.68 14.54 9.84
C ALA A 146 14.04 14.44 10.54
N ALA A 147 14.83 13.41 10.21
CA ALA A 147 16.27 13.61 10.27
C ALA A 147 16.57 14.76 9.29
N PRO A 148 17.24 15.84 9.71
CA PRO A 148 17.54 16.93 8.79
C PRO A 148 18.43 16.35 7.68
N ALA A 149 17.96 16.44 6.44
CA ALA A 149 18.86 16.34 5.30
C ALA A 149 19.82 17.52 5.42
N GLN A 150 20.99 17.26 6.01
CA GLN A 150 22.11 18.19 6.03
C GLN A 150 22.56 18.39 4.59
N HIS A 151 22.00 19.39 3.91
CA HIS A 151 22.62 19.95 2.72
C HIS A 151 23.82 20.77 3.18
N LYS A 152 24.99 20.14 3.14
CA LYS A 152 26.29 20.78 3.25
C LYS A 152 26.66 21.30 1.86
N HIS A 153 26.64 22.61 1.68
CA HIS A 153 27.41 23.33 0.66
C HIS A 153 28.12 24.48 1.33
#